data_AF-A0A6M3K902-F1
#
_entry.id   AF-A0A6M3K902-F1
#
_cell.length_a   1.000
_cell.length_b   1.000
_cell.length_c   1.000
_cell.angle_alpha   90.00
_cell.angle_beta   90.00
_cell.angle_gamma   90.00
#
_symmetry.space_group_name_H-M   'P 1'
#
loop_
_entity.id
_entity.type
_entity.pdbx_description
1 polymer ?
#
loop_
_entity_poly.entity_id
_entity_poly.type
_entity_poly.pdbx_seq_one_letter_code
_entity_poly.pdbx_strand_id
1 'polypeptide(L)'
;MAITFDAQSASAYSSTTTLTWSHICTGSDRLLVAGIYAGADSTMSVTYGGVSMTQINRLLMTGAAAGQYIYLFYLLSPATGANNVVSTSGTAVGMYGAGSSYAGAKQSAQPDASATQATATSQTTLTTSLTTVADNCWVVGHAYSGNAVTAGTNTTLRTGSVAALRMLDTNAAQTPAGSHSIQTTQTPAEFIGHCIASFAPIVSTTTKFNSNLSMLNVG
;
A
#
# COMPACT_ATOMS: atom_id res chain seq x y z
N MET A 1 10.75 2.05 -15.83
CA MET A 1 10.30 0.64 -15.86
C MET A 1 8.91 0.56 -15.24
N ALA A 2 8.05 -0.36 -15.67
CA ALA A 2 6.71 -0.49 -15.09
C ALA A 2 6.77 -1.06 -13.68
N ILE A 3 5.86 -0.64 -12.80
CA ILE A 3 5.63 -1.30 -11.52
C ILE A 3 4.96 -2.64 -11.78
N THR A 4 5.40 -3.69 -11.07
CA THR A 4 4.77 -5.02 -11.10
C THR A 4 4.53 -5.52 -9.68
N PHE A 5 3.43 -6.25 -9.49
CA PHE A 5 3.19 -6.98 -8.25
C PHE A 5 4.23 -8.09 -8.06
N ASP A 6 4.69 -8.28 -6.82
CA ASP A 6 5.68 -9.28 -6.43
C ASP A 6 5.03 -10.35 -5.53
N ALA A 7 4.71 -10.00 -4.28
CA ALA A 7 4.19 -10.95 -3.30
C ALA A 7 3.15 -10.34 -2.37
N GLN A 8 2.46 -11.21 -1.63
CA GLN A 8 1.46 -10.83 -0.64
C GLN A 8 1.50 -11.77 0.58
N SER A 9 1.16 -11.24 1.75
CA SER A 9 1.05 -12.00 3.01
C SER A 9 0.03 -11.38 3.95
N ALA A 10 -0.49 -12.14 4.91
CA ALA A 10 -1.31 -11.60 5.99
C ALA A 10 -1.05 -12.33 7.32
N SER A 11 -1.34 -11.65 8.42
CA SER A 11 -1.36 -12.22 9.76
C SER A 11 -2.72 -12.83 10.08
N ALA A 12 -2.77 -13.67 11.12
CA ALA A 12 -4.02 -13.94 11.84
C ALA A 12 -4.41 -12.74 12.73
N TYR A 13 -5.64 -12.76 13.24
CA TYR A 13 -6.08 -11.83 14.29
C TYR A 13 -5.26 -12.04 15.57
N SER A 14 -4.94 -10.95 16.27
CA SER A 14 -4.44 -11.04 17.64
C SER A 14 -4.75 -9.79 18.44
N SER A 15 -5.12 -9.95 19.71
CA SER A 15 -5.24 -8.86 20.68
C SER A 15 -3.94 -8.73 21.48
N THR A 16 -3.03 -7.87 21.04
CA THR A 16 -1.63 -7.85 21.51
C THR A 16 -1.04 -6.45 21.35
N THR A 17 0.15 -6.22 21.89
CA THR A 17 0.98 -5.04 21.57
C THR A 17 1.83 -5.26 20.31
N THR A 18 2.08 -6.51 19.93
CA THR A 18 2.97 -6.84 18.82
C THR A 18 2.38 -7.93 17.95
N LEU A 19 2.18 -7.62 16.67
CA LEU A 19 1.71 -8.52 15.64
C LEU A 19 2.83 -8.80 14.64
N THR A 20 3.17 -10.06 14.43
CA THR A 20 4.28 -10.48 13.55
C THR A 20 3.79 -11.47 12.50
N TRP A 21 4.23 -11.30 11.26
CA TRP A 21 4.04 -12.28 10.19
C TRP A 21 5.21 -12.24 9.19
N SER A 22 5.41 -13.32 8.45
CA SER A 22 6.46 -13.40 7.43
C SER A 22 5.97 -12.84 6.09
N HIS A 23 6.81 -12.06 5.43
CA HIS A 23 6.60 -11.57 4.07
C HIS A 23 7.88 -11.76 3.26
N ILE A 24 7.76 -12.02 1.96
CA ILE A 24 8.89 -12.18 1.05
C ILE A 24 8.92 -11.03 0.06
N CYS A 25 10.08 -10.44 -0.17
CA CYS A 25 10.29 -9.49 -1.27
C CYS A 25 11.29 -10.06 -2.28
N THR A 26 10.98 -9.92 -3.57
CA THR A 26 11.86 -10.31 -4.68
C THR A 26 12.02 -9.16 -5.69
N GLY A 27 12.85 -9.34 -6.72
CA GLY A 27 13.07 -8.33 -7.76
C GLY A 27 13.94 -7.14 -7.34
N SER A 28 13.94 -6.09 -8.17
CA SER A 28 14.67 -4.82 -7.98
C SER A 28 13.72 -3.65 -7.77
N ASP A 29 14.25 -2.52 -7.29
CA ASP A 29 13.47 -1.27 -7.12
C ASP A 29 12.18 -1.54 -6.33
N ARG A 30 12.38 -2.25 -5.22
CA ARG A 30 11.30 -2.88 -4.45
C ARG A 30 10.54 -1.85 -3.64
N LEU A 31 9.26 -2.15 -3.43
CA LEU A 31 8.36 -1.44 -2.54
C LEU A 31 7.63 -2.50 -1.73
N LEU A 32 7.58 -2.34 -0.41
CA LEU A 32 6.67 -3.09 0.46
C LEU A 32 5.65 -2.11 1.03
N VAL A 33 4.37 -2.44 0.93
CA VAL A 33 3.27 -1.71 1.57
C VAL A 33 2.59 -2.63 2.58
N ALA A 34 2.39 -2.15 3.80
CA ALA A 34 1.71 -2.88 4.86
C ALA A 34 0.45 -2.12 5.33
N GLY A 35 -0.67 -2.82 5.34
CA GLY A 35 -1.94 -2.36 5.89
C GLY A 35 -2.18 -2.97 7.26
N ILE A 36 -2.50 -2.14 8.25
CA ILE A 36 -2.82 -2.59 9.61
C ILE A 36 -4.24 -2.17 9.93
N TYR A 37 -5.02 -3.07 10.51
CA TYR A 37 -6.23 -2.73 11.26
C TYR A 37 -5.91 -2.73 12.74
N ALA A 38 -6.46 -1.77 13.49
CA ALA A 38 -6.45 -1.76 14.94
C ALA A 38 -7.86 -1.46 15.47
N GLY A 39 -8.31 -2.21 16.48
CA GLY A 39 -9.62 -2.03 17.10
C GLY A 39 -9.77 -0.75 17.94
N ALA A 40 -8.69 0.01 18.14
CA ALA A 40 -8.67 1.29 18.86
C ALA A 40 -7.54 2.19 18.34
N ASP A 41 -7.56 3.48 18.69
CA ASP A 41 -6.42 4.36 18.40
C ASP A 41 -5.20 3.91 19.19
N SER A 42 -4.05 3.93 18.54
CA SER A 42 -2.78 3.64 19.17
C SER A 42 -1.67 4.26 18.34
N THR A 43 -0.60 4.69 19.01
CA THR A 43 0.68 4.86 18.31
C THR A 43 1.06 3.53 17.67
N MET A 44 1.41 3.55 16.39
CA MET A 44 1.69 2.35 15.60
C MET A 44 3.05 2.50 14.93
N SER A 45 3.88 1.48 15.05
CA SER A 45 5.15 1.37 14.32
C SER A 45 5.20 0.05 13.59
N VAL A 46 5.80 0.02 12.41
CA VAL A 46 5.94 -1.21 11.63
C VAL A 46 7.38 -1.33 11.17
N THR A 47 7.94 -2.53 11.27
CA THR A 47 9.27 -2.86 10.74
C THR A 47 9.20 -4.04 9.77
N TYR A 48 10.16 -4.15 8.86
CA TYR A 48 10.39 -5.33 8.03
C TYR A 48 11.86 -5.73 8.11
N GLY A 49 12.15 -6.94 8.59
CA GLY A 49 13.53 -7.37 8.85
C GLY A 49 14.29 -6.45 9.81
N GLY A 50 13.56 -5.79 10.74
CA GLY A 50 14.12 -4.81 11.69
C GLY A 50 14.26 -3.38 11.14
N VAL A 51 14.06 -3.15 9.84
CA VAL A 51 14.08 -1.79 9.25
C VAL A 51 12.72 -1.14 9.43
N SER A 52 12.68 0.08 9.94
CA SER A 52 11.44 0.84 10.14
C SER A 52 10.78 1.18 8.82
N MET A 53 9.47 0.94 8.75
CA MET A 53 8.59 1.40 7.68
C MET A 53 8.07 2.80 7.99
N THR A 54 7.82 3.59 6.96
CA THR A 54 7.25 4.93 7.09
C THR A 54 5.72 4.85 7.03
N GLN A 55 5.03 5.46 8.00
CA GLN A 55 3.57 5.59 7.93
C GLN A 55 3.18 6.56 6.81
N ILE A 56 2.27 6.15 5.93
CA ILE A 56 1.65 7.01 4.93
C ILE A 56 0.49 7.75 5.60
N ASN A 57 -0.60 7.03 5.87
CA ASN A 57 -1.84 7.58 6.38
C ASN A 57 -2.40 6.69 7.51
N ARG A 58 -3.28 7.30 8.31
CA ARG A 58 -4.13 6.65 9.30
C ARG A 58 -5.55 7.18 9.13
N LEU A 59 -6.54 6.29 9.22
CA LEU A 59 -7.96 6.63 9.12
C LEU A 59 -8.70 6.11 10.35
N LEU A 60 -9.41 7.00 11.03
CA LEU A 60 -10.47 6.64 11.97
C LEU A 60 -11.69 6.19 11.16
N MET A 61 -12.14 4.97 11.40
CA MET A 61 -13.35 4.43 10.81
C MET A 61 -14.58 5.14 11.40
N THR A 62 -15.65 5.21 10.61
CA THR A 62 -16.92 5.85 10.97
C THR A 62 -18.08 4.85 10.95
N GLY A 63 -19.28 5.30 11.32
CA GLY A 63 -20.46 4.43 11.35
C GLY A 63 -20.33 3.33 12.41
N ALA A 64 -20.70 2.09 12.05
CA ALA A 64 -20.64 0.96 12.98
C ALA A 64 -19.21 0.51 13.34
N ALA A 65 -18.19 0.99 12.62
CA ALA A 65 -16.77 0.80 12.99
C ALA A 65 -16.16 1.97 13.77
N ALA A 66 -16.97 2.91 14.28
CA ALA A 66 -16.46 4.05 15.03
C ALA A 66 -15.51 3.62 16.16
N GLY A 67 -14.35 4.27 16.22
CA GLY A 67 -13.27 3.98 17.18
C GLY A 67 -12.24 2.96 16.69
N GLN A 68 -12.47 2.30 15.57
CA GLN A 68 -11.50 1.43 14.91
C GLN A 68 -10.66 2.22 13.91
N TYR A 69 -9.45 1.74 13.61
CA TYR A 69 -8.49 2.45 12.77
C TYR A 69 -7.89 1.52 11.73
N ILE A 70 -7.61 2.08 10.56
CA ILE A 70 -6.69 1.46 9.59
C ILE A 70 -5.49 2.36 9.33
N TYR A 71 -4.36 1.72 9.10
CA TYR A 71 -3.07 2.36 8.86
C TYR A 71 -2.48 1.81 7.57
N LEU A 72 -1.70 2.63 6.88
CA LEU A 72 -0.92 2.24 5.72
C LEU A 72 0.53 2.66 5.91
N PHE A 73 1.45 1.72 5.76
CA PHE A 73 2.89 1.91 5.88
C PHE A 73 3.58 1.49 4.59
N TYR A 74 4.77 2.05 4.32
CA TYR A 74 5.62 1.57 3.23
C TYR A 74 7.10 1.51 3.61
N LEU A 75 7.83 0.71 2.85
CA LEU A 75 9.28 0.64 2.84
C LEU A 75 9.78 0.56 1.41
N LEU A 76 10.69 1.45 1.05
CA LEU A 76 11.43 1.39 -0.20
C LEU A 76 12.67 0.51 -0.01
N SER A 77 13.06 -0.20 -1.07
CA SER A 77 14.20 -1.11 -1.06
C SER A 77 14.19 -2.11 0.12
N PRO A 78 13.06 -2.76 0.47
CA PRO A 78 13.05 -3.82 1.49
C PRO A 78 14.11 -4.89 1.16
N ALA A 79 14.69 -5.53 2.17
CA ALA A 79 15.60 -6.65 1.96
C ALA A 79 14.90 -7.78 1.19
N THR A 80 15.63 -8.44 0.28
CA THR A 80 15.10 -9.59 -0.46
C THR A 80 15.00 -10.83 0.43
N GLY A 81 14.17 -11.78 0.03
CA GLY A 81 13.92 -13.01 0.78
C GLY A 81 12.84 -12.81 1.85
N ALA A 82 12.59 -13.87 2.63
CA ALA A 82 11.58 -13.85 3.67
C ALA A 82 12.11 -13.13 4.93
N ASN A 83 11.43 -12.07 5.36
CA ASN A 83 11.66 -11.41 6.64
C ASN A 83 10.33 -11.17 7.34
N ASN A 84 10.41 -10.94 8.66
CA ASN A 84 9.22 -10.64 9.43
C ASN A 84 8.82 -9.17 9.24
N VAL A 85 7.53 -8.95 8.98
CA VAL A 85 6.87 -7.69 9.28
C VAL A 85 6.44 -7.74 10.75
N VAL A 86 6.79 -6.71 11.51
CA VAL A 86 6.43 -6.57 12.93
C VAL A 86 5.73 -5.24 13.13
N SER A 87 4.43 -5.31 13.43
CA SER A 87 3.62 -4.16 13.82
C SER A 87 3.57 -4.08 15.34
N THR A 88 3.90 -2.92 15.90
CA THR A 88 3.89 -2.68 17.36
C THR A 88 3.00 -1.50 17.69
N SER A 89 2.01 -1.74 18.55
CA SER A 89 1.10 -0.77 19.12
C SER A 89 1.56 -0.34 20.52
N GLY A 90 1.31 0.93 20.88
CA GLY A 90 1.62 1.47 22.22
C GLY A 90 0.78 0.85 23.34
N THR A 91 -0.38 0.27 23.00
CA THR A 91 -1.25 -0.46 23.92
C THR A 91 -1.75 -1.75 23.27
N ALA A 92 -2.14 -2.74 24.08
CA ALA A 92 -2.72 -3.96 23.54
C ALA A 92 -4.05 -3.66 22.84
N VAL A 93 -4.16 -3.99 21.56
CA VAL A 93 -5.36 -3.78 20.74
C VAL A 93 -5.57 -4.97 19.81
N GLY A 94 -6.81 -5.20 19.39
CA GLY A 94 -7.11 -6.19 18.35
C GLY A 94 -6.52 -5.75 17.02
N MET A 95 -5.66 -6.57 16.42
CA MET A 95 -4.96 -6.24 15.17
C MET A 95 -5.11 -7.32 14.11
N TYR A 96 -5.14 -6.85 12.86
CA TYR A 96 -4.87 -7.63 11.65
C TYR A 96 -3.81 -6.91 10.84
N GLY A 97 -2.97 -7.65 10.13
CA GLY A 97 -1.92 -7.10 9.28
C GLY A 97 -1.91 -7.79 7.92
N ALA A 98 -1.72 -7.01 6.87
CA ALA A 98 -1.52 -7.52 5.53
C ALA A 98 -0.39 -6.74 4.85
N GLY A 99 0.31 -7.39 3.92
CA GLY A 99 1.40 -6.78 3.18
C GLY A 99 1.37 -7.19 1.71
N SER A 100 1.69 -6.24 0.84
CA SER A 100 1.90 -6.44 -0.59
C SER A 100 3.23 -5.81 -1.00
N SER A 101 4.05 -6.55 -1.76
CA SER A 101 5.27 -6.04 -2.35
C SER A 101 5.16 -5.87 -3.86
N TYR A 102 6.01 -4.99 -4.37
CA TYR A 102 6.09 -4.60 -5.77
C TYR A 102 7.55 -4.43 -6.17
N ALA A 103 7.83 -4.54 -7.46
CA ALA A 103 9.12 -4.22 -8.08
C ALA A 103 8.95 -3.05 -9.07
N GLY A 104 10.06 -2.38 -9.40
CA GLY A 104 10.06 -1.30 -10.39
C GLY A 104 9.55 0.06 -9.88
N ALA A 105 9.39 0.24 -8.57
CA ALA A 105 8.95 1.49 -7.97
C ALA A 105 10.11 2.49 -7.80
N LYS A 106 9.82 3.79 -7.85
CA LYS A 106 10.82 4.84 -7.60
C LYS A 106 11.30 4.77 -6.14
N GLN A 107 12.61 4.81 -5.94
CA GLN A 107 13.24 4.58 -4.63
C GLN A 107 13.50 5.84 -3.79
N SER A 108 12.83 6.95 -4.11
CA SER A 108 12.91 8.20 -3.35
C SER A 108 11.70 9.10 -3.60
N ALA A 109 11.42 10.00 -2.64
CA ALA A 109 10.29 10.94 -2.70
C ALA A 109 8.97 10.23 -3.03
N GLN A 110 8.63 9.22 -2.23
CA GLN A 110 7.39 8.44 -2.30
C GLN A 110 6.67 8.45 -0.94
N PRO A 111 5.38 8.09 -0.89
CA PRO A 111 4.45 8.10 -2.03
C PRO A 111 4.36 9.51 -2.65
N ASP A 112 3.94 9.61 -3.90
CA ASP A 112 3.82 10.92 -4.57
C ASP A 112 2.46 11.60 -4.31
N ALA A 113 1.45 10.83 -3.90
CA ALA A 113 0.20 11.32 -3.33
C ALA A 113 -0.46 10.27 -2.44
N SER A 114 -1.39 10.69 -1.58
CA SER A 114 -2.16 9.79 -0.73
C SER A 114 -3.55 10.34 -0.40
N ALA A 115 -4.49 9.46 -0.08
CA ALA A 115 -5.85 9.82 0.30
C ALA A 115 -6.44 8.79 1.27
N THR A 116 -7.48 9.20 2.00
CA THR A 116 -8.27 8.33 2.86
C THR A 116 -9.75 8.63 2.71
N GLN A 117 -10.61 7.63 2.86
CA GLN A 117 -12.07 7.82 2.89
C GLN A 117 -12.71 6.76 3.74
N ALA A 118 -13.70 7.12 4.56
CA ALA A 118 -14.62 6.19 5.21
C ALA A 118 -16.06 6.57 4.87
N THR A 119 -16.97 5.59 4.89
CA THR A 119 -18.41 5.85 4.71
C THR A 119 -19.01 6.32 6.04
N ALA A 120 -19.73 7.44 6.02
CA ALA A 120 -20.41 7.96 7.20
C ALA A 120 -21.64 7.11 7.60
N THR A 121 -22.23 6.41 6.63
CA THR A 121 -23.38 5.52 6.77
C THR A 121 -23.10 4.19 6.06
N SER A 122 -23.97 3.19 6.24
CA SER A 122 -23.87 1.92 5.53
C SER A 122 -24.00 2.12 4.02
N GLN A 123 -23.03 1.62 3.26
CA GLN A 123 -22.97 1.71 1.80
C GLN A 123 -22.61 0.34 1.20
N THR A 124 -23.07 0.10 -0.03
CA THR A 124 -22.65 -1.06 -0.83
C THR A 124 -21.37 -0.79 -1.61
N THR A 125 -20.98 0.47 -1.78
CA THR A 125 -19.85 0.87 -2.60
C THR A 125 -19.12 2.05 -1.95
N LEU A 126 -17.79 2.04 -2.03
CA LEU A 126 -16.96 3.19 -1.70
C LEU A 126 -15.96 3.43 -2.83
N THR A 127 -15.96 4.66 -3.36
CA THR A 127 -14.92 5.14 -4.29
C THR A 127 -14.01 6.11 -3.55
N THR A 128 -12.70 5.94 -3.69
CA THR A 128 -11.71 6.87 -3.14
C THR A 128 -10.80 7.33 -4.26
N SER A 129 -10.77 8.64 -4.48
CA SER A 129 -9.95 9.26 -5.50
C SER A 129 -8.68 9.86 -4.89
N LEU A 130 -7.60 9.88 -5.67
CA LEU A 130 -6.39 10.64 -5.39
C LEU A 130 -5.84 11.24 -6.69
N THR A 131 -5.18 12.39 -6.62
CA THR A 131 -4.52 13.00 -7.78
C THR A 131 -3.05 12.60 -7.80
N THR A 132 -2.66 11.79 -8.78
CA THR A 132 -1.29 11.33 -8.94
C THR A 132 -0.42 12.45 -9.49
N VAL A 133 0.85 12.49 -9.08
CA VAL A 133 1.81 13.49 -9.58
C VAL A 133 2.62 12.90 -10.73
N ALA A 134 3.05 11.65 -10.60
CA ALA A 134 3.73 10.93 -11.64
C ALA A 134 2.76 10.25 -12.61
N ASP A 135 3.17 10.22 -13.88
CA ASP A 135 2.56 9.37 -14.89
C ASP A 135 2.98 7.91 -14.69
N ASN A 136 2.16 6.97 -15.15
CA ASN A 136 2.37 5.52 -15.07
C ASN A 136 2.54 4.98 -13.64
N CYS A 137 2.01 5.69 -12.64
CA CYS A 137 2.03 5.24 -11.25
C CYS A 137 1.06 4.08 -11.02
N TRP A 138 1.22 3.40 -9.88
CA TRP A 138 0.20 2.49 -9.34
C TRP A 138 -0.42 3.13 -8.09
N VAL A 139 -1.72 2.98 -7.91
CA VAL A 139 -2.36 3.28 -6.64
C VAL A 139 -2.44 1.99 -5.84
N VAL A 140 -1.96 2.02 -4.60
CA VAL A 140 -1.90 0.89 -3.67
C VAL A 140 -2.54 1.32 -2.36
N GLY A 141 -3.19 0.39 -1.66
CA GLY A 141 -3.85 0.73 -0.41
C GLY A 141 -4.34 -0.46 0.39
N HIS A 142 -5.11 -0.13 1.41
CA HIS A 142 -5.68 -1.04 2.36
C HIS A 142 -7.14 -0.67 2.62
N ALA A 143 -8.02 -1.65 2.56
CA ALA A 143 -9.44 -1.52 2.83
C ALA A 143 -9.84 -2.31 4.07
N TYR A 144 -10.80 -1.76 4.81
CA TYR A 144 -11.52 -2.46 5.86
C TYR A 144 -13.01 -2.15 5.77
N SER A 145 -13.86 -3.15 5.96
CA SER A 145 -15.31 -3.06 5.84
C SER A 145 -16.00 -4.02 6.80
N GLY A 146 -17.33 -3.91 6.95
CA GLY A 146 -18.10 -4.84 7.78
C GLY A 146 -18.39 -6.18 7.11
N ASN A 147 -18.38 -6.23 5.78
CA ASN A 147 -18.61 -7.46 5.01
C ASN A 147 -17.43 -7.79 4.10
N ALA A 148 -17.44 -8.99 3.50
CA ALA A 148 -16.49 -9.35 2.46
C ALA A 148 -16.51 -8.32 1.32
N VAL A 149 -15.35 -7.76 0.96
CA VAL A 149 -15.26 -6.81 -0.15
C VAL A 149 -15.00 -7.52 -1.46
N THR A 150 -15.57 -6.96 -2.52
CA THR A 150 -15.26 -7.28 -3.92
C THR A 150 -14.62 -6.08 -4.62
N ALA A 151 -13.78 -6.37 -5.61
CA ALA A 151 -13.17 -5.33 -6.43
C ALA A 151 -14.24 -4.58 -7.25
N GLY A 152 -14.24 -3.25 -7.18
CA GLY A 152 -14.98 -2.39 -8.08
C GLY A 152 -14.08 -1.86 -9.20
N THR A 153 -14.42 -0.69 -9.74
CA THR A 153 -13.63 -0.02 -10.78
C THR A 153 -12.16 0.16 -10.37
N ASN A 154 -11.25 -0.09 -11.33
CA ASN A 154 -9.81 0.17 -11.21
C ASN A 154 -9.16 -0.41 -9.95
N THR A 155 -9.63 -1.57 -9.53
CA THR A 155 -9.24 -2.19 -8.27
C THR A 155 -8.96 -3.67 -8.47
N THR A 156 -7.84 -4.12 -7.94
CA THR A 156 -7.49 -5.52 -7.76
C THR A 156 -7.35 -5.76 -6.27
N LEU A 157 -8.12 -6.71 -5.73
CA LEU A 157 -7.97 -7.12 -4.34
C LEU A 157 -6.78 -8.07 -4.22
N ARG A 158 -5.79 -7.67 -3.41
CA ARG A 158 -4.71 -8.53 -2.93
C ARG A 158 -5.12 -9.17 -1.61
N THR A 159 -4.22 -9.93 -1.00
CA THR A 159 -4.52 -10.68 0.21
C THR A 159 -4.96 -9.79 1.37
N GLY A 160 -5.54 -10.44 2.36
CA GLY A 160 -5.85 -9.83 3.64
C GLY A 160 -6.18 -10.91 4.65
N SER A 161 -6.13 -10.56 5.94
CA SER A 161 -6.33 -11.52 7.03
C SER A 161 -7.73 -12.13 7.05
N VAL A 162 -8.72 -11.39 6.53
CA VAL A 162 -10.12 -11.80 6.42
C VAL A 162 -10.71 -11.22 5.14
N ALA A 163 -11.89 -11.70 4.70
CA ALA A 163 -12.51 -11.21 3.47
C ALA A 163 -12.90 -9.71 3.52
N ALA A 164 -13.09 -9.17 4.72
CA ALA A 164 -13.47 -7.77 4.96
C ALA A 164 -12.27 -6.82 5.13
N LEU A 165 -11.04 -7.34 5.08
CA LEU A 165 -9.82 -6.55 5.20
C LEU A 165 -8.92 -6.96 4.05
N ARG A 166 -8.56 -6.06 3.15
CA ARG A 166 -7.80 -6.40 1.94
C ARG A 166 -6.76 -5.35 1.63
N MET A 167 -5.57 -5.79 1.29
CA MET A 167 -4.69 -4.97 0.46
C MET A 167 -5.32 -4.84 -0.93
N LEU A 168 -5.13 -3.71 -1.58
CA LEU A 168 -5.67 -3.43 -2.89
C LEU A 168 -4.70 -2.59 -3.72
N ASP A 169 -4.79 -2.69 -5.03
CA ASP A 169 -4.07 -1.83 -5.96
C ASP A 169 -4.76 -1.74 -7.32
N THR A 170 -4.23 -0.91 -8.21
CA THR A 170 -4.77 -0.76 -9.58
C THR A 170 -4.37 -1.88 -10.53
N ASN A 171 -3.31 -2.64 -10.20
CA ASN A 171 -2.66 -3.65 -11.06
C ASN A 171 -2.37 -3.18 -12.50
N ALA A 172 -2.31 -1.87 -12.70
CA ALA A 172 -2.16 -1.23 -14.00
C ALA A 172 -1.61 0.19 -13.81
N ALA A 173 -0.78 0.60 -14.77
CA ALA A 173 -0.26 1.95 -14.85
C ALA A 173 -1.40 2.96 -15.01
N GLN A 174 -1.44 3.96 -14.14
CA GLN A 174 -2.38 5.06 -14.20
C GLN A 174 -1.77 6.18 -15.04
N THR A 175 -2.39 6.46 -16.20
CA THR A 175 -1.87 7.42 -17.18
C THR A 175 -3.02 8.20 -17.83
N PRO A 176 -2.85 9.52 -18.09
CA PRO A 176 -1.76 10.38 -17.63
C PRO A 176 -1.79 10.61 -16.10
N ALA A 177 -0.83 11.37 -15.57
CA ALA A 177 -0.94 11.90 -14.20
C ALA A 177 -2.26 12.68 -14.03
N GLY A 178 -2.93 12.52 -12.89
CA GLY A 178 -4.24 13.13 -12.67
C GLY A 178 -5.09 12.39 -11.64
N SER A 179 -6.39 12.69 -11.64
CA SER A 179 -7.33 12.05 -10.71
C SER A 179 -7.62 10.61 -11.13
N HIS A 180 -7.22 9.67 -10.28
CA HIS A 180 -7.53 8.25 -10.41
C HIS A 180 -8.26 7.78 -9.15
N SER A 181 -9.00 6.69 -9.23
CA SER A 181 -9.76 6.18 -8.09
C SER A 181 -9.67 4.67 -7.96
N ILE A 182 -9.85 4.19 -6.74
CA ILE A 182 -10.09 2.79 -6.40
C ILE A 182 -11.50 2.69 -5.83
N GLN A 183 -12.17 1.59 -6.13
CA GLN A 183 -13.51 1.30 -5.65
C GLN A 183 -13.60 -0.11 -5.12
N THR A 184 -14.23 -0.27 -3.96
CA THR A 184 -14.65 -1.58 -3.45
C THR A 184 -16.16 -1.62 -3.31
N THR A 185 -16.70 -2.81 -3.43
CA THR A 185 -18.14 -3.08 -3.24
C THR A 185 -18.34 -4.17 -2.20
N GLN A 186 -19.51 -4.19 -1.56
CA GLN A 186 -19.92 -5.21 -0.60
C GLN A 186 -21.44 -5.37 -0.61
N THR A 187 -21.90 -6.54 -0.18
CA THR A 187 -23.32 -6.86 0.01
C THR A 187 -23.48 -7.70 1.27
N PRO A 188 -24.41 -7.35 2.20
CA PRO A 188 -25.25 -6.16 2.23
C PRO A 188 -24.48 -4.86 2.52
N ALA A 189 -25.18 -3.71 2.51
CA ALA A 189 -24.59 -2.41 2.80
C ALA A 189 -24.07 -2.30 4.24
N GLU A 190 -22.88 -1.73 4.42
CA GLU A 190 -22.20 -1.60 5.71
C GLU A 190 -21.11 -0.50 5.63
N PHE A 191 -20.32 -0.26 6.68
CA PHE A 191 -19.14 0.60 6.64
C PHE A 191 -18.07 0.07 5.67
N ILE A 192 -17.35 0.99 5.04
CA ILE A 192 -16.15 0.74 4.25
C ILE A 192 -15.17 1.88 4.52
N GLY A 193 -13.88 1.58 4.61
CA GLY A 193 -12.81 2.55 4.75
C GLY A 193 -11.60 2.19 3.91
N HIS A 194 -10.97 3.20 3.30
CA HIS A 194 -9.79 3.09 2.46
C HIS A 194 -8.67 4.00 2.96
N CYS A 195 -7.45 3.47 2.99
CA CYS A 195 -6.22 4.25 2.91
C CYS A 195 -5.52 3.90 1.60
N ILE A 196 -5.26 4.89 0.73
CA ILE A 196 -4.61 4.67 -0.56
C ILE A 196 -3.45 5.66 -0.76
N ALA A 197 -2.48 5.25 -1.56
CA ALA A 197 -1.31 6.03 -1.93
C ALA A 197 -0.86 5.69 -3.34
N SER A 198 -0.33 6.66 -4.08
CA SER A 198 0.29 6.41 -5.38
C SER A 198 1.79 6.27 -5.27
N PHE A 199 2.32 5.37 -6.09
CA PHE A 199 3.74 5.12 -6.23
C PHE A 199 4.16 5.24 -7.68
N ALA A 200 5.16 6.09 -7.92
CA ALA A 200 5.72 6.32 -9.23
C ALA A 200 6.65 5.16 -9.64
N PRO A 201 6.71 4.81 -10.94
CA PRO A 201 7.71 3.88 -11.44
C PRO A 201 9.12 4.47 -11.37
N ILE A 202 10.14 3.60 -11.30
CA ILE A 202 11.52 4.02 -11.50
C ILE A 202 11.69 4.55 -12.94
N VAL A 203 12.26 5.74 -13.08
CA VAL A 203 12.64 6.29 -14.38
C VAL A 203 14.04 5.77 -14.74
N SER A 204 14.17 5.10 -15.87
CA SER A 204 15.48 4.68 -16.35
C SER A 204 16.22 5.90 -16.88
N THR A 205 17.34 6.27 -16.27
CA THR A 205 18.22 7.30 -16.82
C THR A 205 18.97 6.72 -18.01
N THR A 206 18.57 7.06 -19.23
CA THR A 206 19.38 6.76 -20.41
C THR A 206 20.56 7.72 -20.44
N THR A 207 21.72 7.30 -19.97
CA THR A 207 22.96 8.06 -20.16
C THR A 207 23.30 8.02 -21.65
N LYS A 208 23.08 9.13 -22.36
CA LYS A 208 23.60 9.29 -23.71
C LYS A 208 25.11 9.45 -23.59
N PHE A 209 25.89 8.43 -23.96
CA PHE A 209 27.31 8.64 -24.23
C PHE A 209 27.40 9.54 -25.47
N ASN A 210 27.83 10.79 -25.29
CA ASN A 210 28.21 11.63 -26.41
C ASN A 210 29.44 11.00 -27.06
N SER A 211 29.26 10.35 -28.21
CA SER A 211 30.32 9.71 -29.00
C SER A 211 31.26 10.72 -29.69
N ASN A 212 31.43 11.92 -29.16
CA ASN A 212 32.32 12.94 -29.72
C ASN A 212 33.76 12.80 -29.19
N LEU A 213 34.29 11.57 -29.15
CA LEU A 213 35.73 11.36 -29.05
C LEU A 213 36.31 11.44 -30.48
N SER A 214 36.24 12.63 -31.09
CA SER A 214 36.89 12.88 -32.37
C SER A 214 38.40 12.94 -32.17
N MET A 215 39.08 11.88 -32.62
CA MET A 215 40.43 11.87 -33.20
C MET A 215 41.40 12.98 -32.73
N LEU A 216 42.14 12.72 -31.64
CA LEU A 216 43.48 13.30 -31.48
C LEU A 216 44.44 12.42 -32.28
N ASN A 217 44.49 12.69 -33.58
CA ASN A 217 45.61 12.28 -34.43
C ASN A 217 46.80 13.16 -34.02
N VAL A 218 47.70 12.63 -33.19
CA VAL A 218 48.99 13.27 -32.91
C VAL A 218 50.02 12.45 -33.69
N GLY A 219 50.61 13.10 -34.69
CA GLY A 219 51.68 12.55 -35.52
C GLY A 219 53.04 12.51 -34.82
#